data_AF-A0A6N9QEI7-F1
#
_entry.id   AF-A0A6N9QEI7-F1
#
_cell.length_a   1.000
_cell.length_b   1.000
_cell.length_c   1.000
_cell.angle_alpha   90.00
_cell.angle_beta   90.00
_cell.angle_gamma   90.00
#
_symmetry.space_group_name_H-M   'P 1'
#
loop_
_entity.id
_entity.type
_entity.pdbx_description
1 polymer ?
#
loop_
_entity_poly.entity_id
_entity_poly.type
_entity_poly.pdbx_seq_one_letter_code
_entity_poly.pdbx_strand_id
1 'polypeptide(L)'
;MGQLFLYDCDVAKSMERRTKMQKKKRSALVLSLWVCLALLGGMITYPQTETAYAVADSVEINAANFPDNAFRAYIQEKFDPKGTGVLSAAKLQGVTAIDVSGRGISDLTGIGLFTALTSLDCSDNALTKLNVSSNTKLTSLDCGNNQLSTLSLEKNAALTTLRCFKNKLTNLDISKNIELIYLDCYENQLTELSVTANTRLTYLDCANNMLFNVTGDTSKLGEYIFAPQKKRPQTITIPESEILKTLGDTPFSLDAKLVGNPTGTLIYFSSDEDVATVDSSGTVTLKDAGTTTITIRAEATAQYHAAEATVELTVEPADEDEDQDPGDGSEDEDQDNDQDADNPSTDEPIIQPNPPAVNPTEQETNPTSGTNPTKPTTPVVKRTSAATGQKLLTLAVKAGSEKNRLTWPKIKGADGYFIYASKCNEGNKKHSLKKIKTITSGKKTTYIHKGLKKATWYKYRVDAYHIVKGKKEVFEHSLQLHSLTGGSKKYANPAKVKVTKKNVTLKKGRSTRIQANVILPKGKKTQWHTAQQLCYMVSDKTVVSVSEKGIIRAKKKGTATIYVVTQNGVRGKVTVKVK
;
A
#
# COMPACT_ATOMS: atom_id res chain seq x y z
N MET A 1 38.72 -36.99 -7.51
CA MET A 1 38.53 -35.62 -6.96
C MET A 1 37.61 -34.88 -7.93
N GLY A 2 36.28 -34.88 -7.83
CA GLY A 2 35.40 -34.55 -6.69
C GLY A 2 35.30 -33.01 -6.59
N GLN A 3 34.22 -32.31 -6.92
CA GLN A 3 32.80 -32.70 -7.02
C GLN A 3 32.01 -31.68 -7.89
N LEU A 4 31.15 -32.23 -8.74
CA LEU A 4 30.16 -31.59 -9.61
C LEU A 4 28.83 -31.48 -8.85
N PHE A 5 28.06 -30.40 -9.03
CA PHE A 5 26.60 -30.36 -8.77
C PHE A 5 26.00 -29.40 -9.81
N LEU A 6 25.60 -29.87 -10.99
CA LEU A 6 24.29 -30.42 -11.37
C LEU A 6 23.09 -29.53 -10.96
N TYR A 7 22.54 -28.88 -11.98
CA TYR A 7 21.14 -28.49 -12.07
C TYR A 7 20.29 -29.76 -11.90
N ASP A 8 19.39 -29.76 -10.92
CA ASP A 8 18.41 -30.83 -10.76
C ASP A 8 17.01 -30.35 -11.17
N CYS A 9 16.36 -31.20 -11.95
CA CYS A 9 15.11 -31.00 -12.66
C CYS A 9 14.10 -31.94 -12.01
N ASP A 10 13.43 -31.53 -10.91
CA ASP A 10 12.41 -32.41 -10.31
C ASP A 10 11.34 -31.67 -9.46
N VAL A 11 10.60 -30.73 -10.06
CA VAL A 11 9.39 -30.14 -9.45
C VAL A 11 8.11 -30.46 -10.24
N ALA A 12 8.19 -31.32 -11.27
CA ALA A 12 7.03 -31.69 -12.09
C ALA A 12 6.37 -33.04 -11.74
N LYS A 13 6.80 -33.76 -10.69
CA LYS A 13 6.20 -35.06 -10.30
C LYS A 13 5.63 -35.15 -8.87
N SER A 14 5.53 -34.04 -8.16
CA SER A 14 4.98 -34.00 -6.78
C SER A 14 3.48 -33.62 -6.72
N MET A 15 2.91 -33.06 -7.79
CA MET A 15 1.48 -32.65 -7.81
C MET A 15 0.48 -33.75 -8.22
N GLU A 16 0.93 -34.87 -8.79
CA GLU A 16 0.04 -35.97 -9.21
C GLU A 16 -0.18 -37.08 -8.17
N ARG A 17 0.49 -37.03 -7.01
CA ARG A 17 0.26 -38.00 -5.91
C ARG A 17 -0.67 -37.50 -4.80
N ARG A 18 -1.05 -36.21 -4.79
CA ARG A 18 -1.97 -35.64 -3.79
C ARG A 18 -3.44 -35.63 -4.18
N THR A 19 -3.79 -35.91 -5.43
CA THR A 19 -5.19 -36.01 -5.90
C THR A 19 -5.78 -37.42 -5.84
N LYS A 20 -4.98 -38.46 -5.50
CA LYS A 20 -5.46 -39.85 -5.34
C LYS A 20 -5.69 -40.31 -3.88
N MET A 21 -5.34 -39.51 -2.87
CA MET A 21 -5.56 -39.83 -1.44
C MET A 21 -6.75 -39.11 -0.78
N GLN A 22 -7.45 -38.22 -1.50
CA GLN A 22 -8.68 -37.55 -1.02
C GLN A 22 -9.97 -38.14 -1.62
N LYS A 23 -9.87 -39.13 -2.53
CA LYS A 23 -11.01 -39.72 -3.23
C LYS A 23 -11.46 -41.09 -2.69
N LYS A 24 -10.89 -41.57 -1.56
CA LYS A 24 -11.13 -42.94 -1.04
C LYS A 24 -11.73 -43.03 0.38
N LYS A 25 -12.29 -41.94 0.93
CA LYS A 25 -13.00 -41.94 2.23
C LYS A 25 -14.39 -41.29 2.20
N ARG A 26 -15.03 -41.22 1.03
CA ARG A 26 -16.45 -40.90 0.90
C ARG A 26 -17.12 -42.02 0.11
N SER A 27 -17.58 -43.05 0.81
CA SER A 27 -18.68 -43.92 0.39
C SER A 27 -19.06 -44.90 1.51
N ALA A 28 -20.37 -44.90 1.83
CA ALA A 28 -21.16 -45.92 2.51
C ALA A 28 -20.95 -46.16 4.04
N LEU A 29 -21.85 -45.62 4.87
CA LEU A 29 -23.06 -46.30 5.40
C LEU A 29 -23.91 -45.26 6.20
N VAL A 30 -25.12 -44.89 5.73
CA VAL A 30 -26.48 -45.29 6.23
C VAL A 30 -26.78 -44.79 7.65
N LEU A 31 -27.93 -44.23 8.06
CA LEU A 31 -29.15 -43.58 7.54
C LEU A 31 -30.02 -43.31 8.80
N SER A 32 -31.06 -42.46 8.70
CA SER A 32 -32.11 -42.09 9.68
C SER A 32 -31.75 -40.95 10.65
N LEU A 33 -32.20 -39.69 10.50
CA LEU A 33 -33.50 -39.07 10.17
C LEU A 33 -34.47 -39.03 11.36
N TRP A 34 -34.50 -37.90 12.07
CA TRP A 34 -35.72 -37.39 12.72
C TRP A 34 -35.77 -35.85 12.57
N VAL A 35 -36.91 -35.42 12.07
CA VAL A 35 -37.36 -34.05 11.79
C VAL A 35 -37.90 -33.43 13.07
N CYS A 36 -37.73 -32.12 13.27
CA CYS A 36 -38.80 -31.26 13.78
C CYS A 36 -38.56 -29.79 13.44
N LEU A 37 -39.56 -29.23 12.78
CA LEU A 37 -39.71 -27.86 12.30
C LEU A 37 -40.57 -27.09 13.32
N ALA A 38 -40.22 -25.86 13.66
CA ALA A 38 -41.20 -24.84 14.05
C ALA A 38 -40.59 -23.44 13.91
N LEU A 39 -41.31 -22.60 13.17
CA LEU A 39 -41.03 -21.21 12.83
C LEU A 39 -41.50 -20.24 13.92
N LEU A 40 -40.86 -19.06 13.95
CA LEU A 40 -41.39 -17.71 14.20
C LEU A 40 -42.21 -17.45 15.48
N GLY A 41 -41.74 -16.50 16.30
CA GLY A 41 -42.60 -15.70 17.17
C GLY A 41 -41.92 -15.10 18.39
N GLY A 42 -41.65 -13.79 18.35
CA GLY A 42 -41.58 -12.91 19.53
C GLY A 42 -40.45 -13.14 20.54
N MET A 43 -39.36 -12.38 20.43
CA MET A 43 -38.49 -12.15 21.60
C MET A 43 -39.23 -11.25 22.59
N ILE A 44 -39.89 -11.89 23.55
CA ILE A 44 -40.30 -11.32 24.82
C ILE A 44 -39.02 -10.87 25.53
N THR A 45 -38.86 -9.56 25.76
CA THR A 45 -37.85 -9.03 26.66
C THR A 45 -38.21 -9.43 28.09
N TYR A 46 -37.45 -10.35 28.67
CA TYR A 46 -37.52 -10.65 30.10
C TYR A 46 -36.56 -9.71 30.85
N PRO A 47 -37.00 -9.01 31.90
CA PRO A 47 -36.09 -8.29 32.77
C PRO A 47 -35.19 -9.32 33.48
N GLN A 48 -33.87 -9.13 33.39
CA GLN A 48 -32.92 -9.86 34.22
C GLN A 48 -33.11 -9.38 35.66
N THR A 49 -33.91 -10.10 36.43
CA THR A 49 -33.88 -10.00 37.89
C THR A 49 -32.58 -10.66 38.35
N GLU A 50 -31.66 -9.86 38.91
CA GLU A 50 -30.52 -10.34 39.68
C GLU A 50 -31.00 -11.16 40.86
N THR A 51 -31.12 -12.46 40.67
CA THR A 51 -31.10 -13.41 41.78
C THR A 51 -29.66 -13.74 42.06
N ALA A 52 -29.11 -13.12 43.12
CA ALA A 52 -27.85 -13.51 43.72
C ALA A 52 -27.91 -15.00 44.09
N TYR A 53 -27.23 -15.85 43.31
CA TYR A 53 -27.01 -17.24 43.68
C TYR A 53 -26.02 -17.27 44.86
N ALA A 54 -26.48 -17.82 45.99
CA ALA A 54 -25.63 -18.15 47.12
C ALA A 54 -24.46 -19.02 46.65
N VAL A 55 -23.26 -18.64 47.05
CA VAL A 55 -22.04 -19.41 46.80
C VAL A 55 -22.21 -20.76 47.49
N ALA A 56 -22.18 -21.86 46.75
CA ALA A 56 -22.17 -23.19 47.35
C ALA A 56 -20.94 -23.29 48.29
N ASP A 57 -21.15 -23.73 49.54
CA ASP A 57 -20.10 -23.85 50.56
C ASP A 57 -18.98 -24.82 50.15
N SER A 58 -19.25 -25.68 49.17
CA SER A 58 -18.30 -26.59 48.56
C SER A 58 -18.60 -26.85 47.09
N VAL A 59 -17.60 -27.33 46.36
CA VAL A 59 -17.69 -27.74 44.95
C VAL A 59 -17.27 -29.19 44.83
N GLU A 60 -18.11 -30.01 44.21
CA GLU A 60 -17.81 -31.42 43.95
C GLU A 60 -16.66 -31.60 42.93
N ILE A 61 -15.77 -32.55 43.21
CA ILE A 61 -14.67 -32.96 42.35
C ILE A 61 -15.18 -34.03 41.37
N ASN A 62 -15.96 -33.60 40.39
CA ASN A 62 -16.62 -34.48 39.43
C ASN A 62 -16.40 -34.00 37.98
N ALA A 63 -16.89 -34.77 37.01
CA ALA A 63 -16.75 -34.43 35.58
C ALA A 63 -17.59 -33.22 35.14
N ALA A 64 -18.55 -32.74 35.96
CA ALA A 64 -19.30 -31.54 35.65
C ALA A 64 -18.47 -30.28 35.94
N ASN A 65 -17.74 -30.24 37.06
CA ASN A 65 -16.92 -29.09 37.46
C ASN A 65 -15.49 -29.17 36.91
N PHE A 66 -14.95 -30.39 36.76
CA PHE A 66 -13.60 -30.66 36.25
C PHE A 66 -13.67 -31.79 35.21
N PRO A 67 -14.07 -31.50 33.95
CA PRO A 67 -14.37 -32.54 32.95
C PRO A 67 -13.17 -33.41 32.58
N ASP A 68 -11.98 -32.81 32.46
CA ASP A 68 -10.77 -33.53 32.09
C ASP A 68 -10.30 -34.45 33.23
N ASN A 69 -10.07 -35.72 32.90
CA ASN A 69 -9.70 -36.74 33.88
C ASN A 69 -8.35 -36.45 34.54
N ALA A 70 -7.35 -35.97 33.79
CA ALA A 70 -6.02 -35.69 34.31
C ALA A 70 -6.05 -34.45 35.20
N PHE A 71 -6.80 -33.42 34.82
CA PHE A 71 -6.98 -32.23 35.65
C PHE A 71 -7.74 -32.57 36.94
N ARG A 72 -8.85 -33.31 36.85
CA ARG A 72 -9.62 -33.73 38.01
C ARG A 72 -8.83 -34.61 38.97
N ALA A 73 -8.02 -35.54 38.46
CA ALA A 73 -7.13 -36.36 39.27
C ALA A 73 -6.09 -35.50 40.01
N TYR A 74 -5.51 -34.49 39.35
CA TYR A 74 -4.62 -33.53 40.00
C TYR A 74 -5.32 -32.77 41.13
N ILE A 75 -6.53 -32.28 40.89
CA ILE A 75 -7.33 -31.56 41.90
C ILE A 75 -7.58 -32.46 43.11
N GLN A 76 -7.97 -33.72 42.88
CA GLN A 76 -8.20 -34.67 43.97
C GLN A 76 -6.91 -34.94 44.75
N GLU A 77 -5.81 -35.24 44.05
CA GLU A 77 -4.51 -35.53 44.67
C GLU A 77 -3.98 -34.35 45.51
N LYS A 78 -4.04 -33.13 44.98
CA LYS A 78 -3.42 -31.96 45.61
C LYS A 78 -4.32 -31.23 46.60
N PHE A 79 -5.63 -31.21 46.36
CA PHE A 79 -6.55 -30.37 47.11
C PHE A 79 -7.58 -31.13 47.94
N ASP A 80 -7.71 -32.45 47.72
CA ASP A 80 -8.56 -33.34 48.52
C ASP A 80 -7.82 -34.64 48.92
N PRO A 81 -6.69 -34.56 49.66
CA PRO A 81 -5.90 -35.73 50.04
C PRO A 81 -6.65 -36.71 50.97
N LYS A 82 -7.76 -36.27 51.57
CA LYS A 82 -8.61 -37.11 52.41
C LYS A 82 -9.70 -37.85 51.62
N GLY A 83 -9.83 -37.57 50.32
CA GLY A 83 -10.81 -38.23 49.45
C GLY A 83 -12.26 -37.91 49.81
N THR A 84 -12.53 -36.67 50.26
CA THR A 84 -13.89 -36.22 50.58
C THR A 84 -14.77 -36.03 49.35
N GLY A 85 -14.18 -35.91 48.16
CA GLY A 85 -14.87 -35.69 46.89
C GLY A 85 -15.35 -34.26 46.68
N VAL A 86 -15.05 -33.33 47.60
CA VAL A 86 -15.49 -31.93 47.53
C VAL A 86 -14.35 -30.98 47.91
N LEU A 87 -14.37 -29.77 47.36
CA LEU A 87 -13.51 -28.65 47.73
C LEU A 87 -14.33 -27.61 48.49
N SER A 88 -13.90 -27.23 49.69
CA SER A 88 -14.54 -26.15 50.43
C SER A 88 -14.26 -24.78 49.80
N ALA A 89 -15.14 -23.79 50.04
CA ALA A 89 -14.92 -22.41 49.62
C ALA A 89 -13.57 -21.86 50.12
N ALA A 90 -13.20 -22.14 51.38
CA ALA A 90 -11.91 -21.75 51.95
C ALA A 90 -10.72 -22.37 51.20
N LYS A 91 -10.85 -23.62 50.72
CA LYS A 91 -9.81 -24.27 49.93
C LYS A 91 -9.68 -23.60 48.56
N LEU A 92 -10.79 -23.35 47.86
CA LEU A 92 -10.79 -22.67 46.56
C LEU A 92 -10.20 -21.26 46.64
N GLN A 93 -10.53 -20.51 47.69
CA GLN A 93 -10.02 -19.15 47.93
C GLN A 93 -8.60 -19.10 48.50
N GLY A 94 -8.05 -20.23 48.95
CA GLY A 94 -6.70 -20.32 49.53
C GLY A 94 -5.61 -20.75 48.54
N VAL A 95 -5.98 -21.33 47.39
CA VAL A 95 -5.01 -21.80 46.39
C VAL A 95 -4.53 -20.62 45.53
N THR A 96 -3.23 -20.34 45.63
CA THR A 96 -2.57 -19.23 44.92
C THR A 96 -1.69 -19.68 43.76
N ALA A 97 -1.31 -20.97 43.70
CA ALA A 97 -0.52 -21.52 42.62
C ALA A 97 -1.01 -22.91 42.19
N ILE A 98 -1.08 -23.14 40.89
CA ILE A 98 -1.38 -24.42 40.27
C ILE A 98 -0.35 -24.67 39.18
N ASP A 99 0.27 -25.84 39.23
CA ASP A 99 1.17 -26.35 38.19
C ASP A 99 0.65 -27.71 37.73
N VAL A 100 0.19 -27.73 36.48
CA VAL A 100 -0.33 -28.90 35.79
C VAL A 100 0.40 -29.11 34.45
N SER A 101 1.64 -28.64 34.36
CA SER A 101 2.48 -28.79 33.17
C SER A 101 2.69 -30.27 32.80
N GLY A 102 2.70 -30.60 31.50
CA GLY A 102 3.09 -31.94 31.03
C GLY A 102 2.11 -33.08 31.36
N ARG A 103 0.86 -32.77 31.74
CA ARG A 103 -0.11 -33.77 32.25
C ARG A 103 -1.05 -34.36 31.22
N GLY A 104 -0.95 -33.96 29.96
CA GLY A 104 -1.85 -34.40 28.89
C GLY A 104 -3.28 -33.87 29.04
N ILE A 105 -3.46 -32.74 29.73
CA ILE A 105 -4.75 -32.10 29.96
C ILE A 105 -5.23 -31.44 28.66
N SER A 106 -6.51 -31.64 28.35
CA SER A 106 -7.17 -31.11 27.16
C SER A 106 -8.25 -30.07 27.47
N ASP A 107 -8.80 -30.09 28.70
CA ASP A 107 -9.79 -29.12 29.17
C ASP A 107 -9.50 -28.67 30.63
N LEU A 108 -9.23 -27.39 30.81
CA LEU A 108 -8.98 -26.76 32.12
C LEU A 108 -10.26 -26.20 32.78
N THR A 109 -11.44 -26.56 32.28
CA THR A 109 -12.72 -26.17 32.90
C THR A 109 -12.71 -26.51 34.39
N GLY A 110 -13.15 -25.54 35.21
CA GLY A 110 -13.03 -25.56 36.68
C GLY A 110 -11.90 -24.67 37.21
N ILE A 111 -10.90 -24.29 36.40
CA ILE A 111 -9.80 -23.42 36.85
C ILE A 111 -10.27 -22.05 37.35
N GLY A 112 -11.37 -21.53 36.79
CA GLY A 112 -11.97 -20.26 37.21
C GLY A 112 -12.54 -20.25 38.63
N LEU A 113 -12.70 -21.41 39.27
CA LEU A 113 -13.13 -21.53 40.66
C LEU A 113 -12.03 -21.09 41.65
N PHE A 114 -10.77 -21.16 41.24
CA PHE A 114 -9.61 -20.76 42.05
C PHE A 114 -9.35 -19.25 41.88
N THR A 115 -10.24 -18.41 42.40
CA THR A 115 -10.21 -16.95 42.18
C THR A 115 -9.03 -16.24 42.87
N ALA A 116 -8.35 -16.91 43.81
CA ALA A 116 -7.15 -16.41 44.47
C ALA A 116 -5.84 -16.70 43.72
N LEU A 117 -5.90 -17.40 42.57
CA LEU A 117 -4.74 -17.85 41.82
C LEU A 117 -3.90 -16.66 41.32
N THR A 118 -2.62 -16.66 41.68
CA THR A 118 -1.61 -15.70 41.24
C THR A 118 -0.63 -16.31 40.24
N SER A 119 -0.45 -17.64 40.25
CA SER A 119 0.41 -18.37 39.31
C SER A 119 -0.30 -19.59 38.73
N LEU A 120 -0.31 -19.69 37.41
CA LEU A 120 -0.77 -20.88 36.69
C LEU A 120 0.28 -21.32 35.69
N ASP A 121 0.74 -22.56 35.83
CA ASP A 121 1.48 -23.26 34.78
C ASP A 121 0.63 -24.41 34.25
N CYS A 122 0.23 -24.30 32.99
CA CYS A 122 -0.46 -25.34 32.24
C CYS A 122 0.24 -25.66 30.91
N SER A 123 1.55 -25.42 30.86
CA SER A 123 2.38 -25.69 29.68
C SER A 123 2.46 -27.18 29.33
N ASP A 124 2.90 -27.51 28.11
CA ASP A 124 3.13 -28.91 27.66
C ASP A 124 1.87 -29.79 27.78
N ASN A 125 0.73 -29.29 27.31
CA ASN A 125 -0.56 -29.97 27.37
C ASN A 125 -1.24 -29.99 25.98
N ALA A 126 -2.51 -30.41 25.92
CA ALA A 126 -3.29 -30.52 24.70
C ALA A 126 -4.45 -29.51 24.66
N LEU A 127 -4.35 -28.39 25.38
CA LEU A 127 -5.42 -27.39 25.48
C LEU A 127 -5.68 -26.74 24.12
N THR A 128 -6.96 -26.72 23.72
CA THR A 128 -7.43 -25.98 22.55
C THR A 128 -8.11 -24.65 22.92
N LYS A 129 -8.52 -24.53 24.19
CA LYS A 129 -9.13 -23.36 24.81
C LYS A 129 -8.55 -23.19 26.22
N LEU A 130 -8.46 -21.95 26.68
CA LEU A 130 -8.10 -21.62 28.05
C LEU A 130 -8.94 -20.41 28.48
N ASN A 131 -9.68 -20.56 29.59
CA ASN A 131 -10.44 -19.47 30.19
C ASN A 131 -9.91 -19.17 31.59
N VAL A 132 -9.27 -18.01 31.75
CA VAL A 132 -8.70 -17.51 33.01
C VAL A 132 -9.36 -16.21 33.46
N SER A 133 -10.54 -15.88 32.93
CA SER A 133 -11.20 -14.59 33.17
C SER A 133 -11.60 -14.36 34.63
N SER A 134 -11.90 -15.41 35.39
CA SER A 134 -12.18 -15.35 36.83
C SER A 134 -10.92 -15.28 37.69
N ASN A 135 -9.75 -15.62 37.14
CA ASN A 135 -8.47 -15.62 37.86
C ASN A 135 -7.81 -14.22 37.76
N THR A 136 -8.53 -13.18 38.18
CA THR A 136 -8.15 -11.76 38.01
C THR A 136 -6.88 -11.36 38.75
N LYS A 137 -6.45 -12.16 39.72
CA LYS A 137 -5.22 -11.98 40.50
C LYS A 137 -3.97 -12.61 39.87
N LEU A 138 -4.07 -13.26 38.71
CA LEU A 138 -2.92 -13.85 38.03
C LEU A 138 -1.83 -12.81 37.74
N THR A 139 -0.63 -13.08 38.25
CA THR A 139 0.60 -12.33 37.97
C THR A 139 1.51 -13.12 37.03
N SER A 140 1.43 -14.45 37.03
CA SER A 140 2.20 -15.33 36.15
C SER A 140 1.29 -16.35 35.48
N LEU A 141 1.34 -16.40 34.15
CA LEU A 141 0.66 -17.42 33.34
C LEU A 141 1.65 -18.05 32.37
N ASP A 142 1.84 -19.36 32.50
CA ASP A 142 2.48 -20.19 31.49
C ASP A 142 1.46 -21.14 30.88
N CYS A 143 1.22 -20.98 29.57
CA CYS A 143 0.36 -21.83 28.76
C CYS A 143 1.08 -22.28 27.48
N GLY A 144 2.42 -22.29 27.53
CA GLY A 144 3.26 -22.67 26.40
C GLY A 144 3.05 -24.12 25.93
N ASN A 145 3.44 -24.40 24.69
CA ASN A 145 3.35 -25.73 24.07
C ASN A 145 1.96 -26.40 24.22
N ASN A 146 0.95 -25.70 23.69
CA ASN A 146 -0.44 -26.15 23.65
C ASN A 146 -1.00 -25.96 22.21
N GLN A 147 -2.32 -26.02 22.05
CA GLN A 147 -2.98 -25.88 20.75
C GLN A 147 -3.95 -24.69 20.70
N LEU A 148 -3.73 -23.67 21.53
CA LEU A 148 -4.60 -22.50 21.63
C LEU A 148 -4.58 -21.71 20.33
N SER A 149 -5.75 -21.45 19.75
CA SER A 149 -5.91 -20.54 18.61
C SER A 149 -6.23 -19.11 19.04
N THR A 150 -6.75 -18.95 20.25
CA THR A 150 -7.10 -17.67 20.88
C THR A 150 -6.75 -17.69 22.36
N LEU A 151 -6.37 -16.54 22.91
CA LEU A 151 -6.16 -16.34 24.34
C LEU A 151 -6.67 -14.95 24.73
N SER A 152 -7.64 -14.88 25.62
CA SER A 152 -8.17 -13.61 26.15
C SER A 152 -7.61 -13.36 27.55
N LEU A 153 -7.03 -12.17 27.74
CA LEU A 153 -6.38 -11.75 28.99
C LEU A 153 -6.92 -10.42 29.53
N GLU A 154 -8.09 -9.99 29.05
CA GLU A 154 -8.68 -8.68 29.36
C GLU A 154 -8.89 -8.47 30.87
N LYS A 155 -9.20 -9.53 31.61
CA LYS A 155 -9.46 -9.49 33.06
C LYS A 155 -8.22 -9.71 33.93
N ASN A 156 -7.08 -10.04 33.32
CA ASN A 156 -5.85 -10.41 34.03
C ASN A 156 -4.86 -9.24 34.07
N ALA A 157 -5.33 -8.06 34.46
CA ALA A 157 -4.56 -6.81 34.42
C ALA A 157 -3.28 -6.82 35.29
N ALA A 158 -3.22 -7.71 36.29
CA ALA A 158 -2.08 -7.88 37.18
C ALA A 158 -0.93 -8.74 36.60
N LEU A 159 -1.08 -9.28 35.38
CA LEU A 159 -0.05 -10.12 34.76
C LEU A 159 1.27 -9.37 34.58
N THR A 160 2.34 -9.92 35.17
CA THR A 160 3.73 -9.48 34.99
C THR A 160 4.51 -10.42 34.08
N THR A 161 4.11 -11.69 34.03
CA THR A 161 4.75 -12.73 33.21
C THR A 161 3.71 -13.47 32.39
N LEU A 162 3.90 -13.49 31.07
CA LEU A 162 3.11 -14.29 30.15
C LEU A 162 4.03 -15.13 29.28
N ARG A 163 3.84 -16.45 29.33
CA ARG A 163 4.42 -17.40 28.37
C ARG A 163 3.29 -18.11 27.65
N CYS A 164 3.22 -17.92 26.35
CA CYS A 164 2.25 -18.56 25.47
C CYS A 164 2.93 -19.09 24.19
N PHE A 165 4.21 -19.44 24.29
CA PHE A 165 5.01 -19.95 23.18
C PHE A 165 4.46 -21.27 22.62
N LYS A 166 4.82 -21.63 21.38
CA LYS A 166 4.41 -22.89 20.72
C LYS A 166 2.91 -23.15 20.81
N ASN A 167 2.12 -22.19 20.34
CA ASN A 167 0.67 -22.30 20.22
C ASN A 167 0.24 -22.00 18.76
N LYS A 168 -1.05 -21.84 18.52
CA LYS A 168 -1.63 -21.52 17.21
C LYS A 168 -2.27 -20.12 17.20
N LEU A 169 -1.81 -19.22 18.07
CA LEU A 169 -2.40 -17.89 18.22
C LEU A 169 -2.20 -17.07 16.94
N THR A 170 -3.29 -16.50 16.41
CA THR A 170 -3.26 -15.60 15.25
C THR A 170 -3.28 -14.13 15.65
N ASN A 171 -3.77 -13.85 16.86
CA ASN A 171 -3.78 -12.54 17.52
C ASN A 171 -3.50 -12.72 19.01
N LEU A 172 -2.92 -11.69 19.64
CA LEU A 172 -2.67 -11.59 21.07
C LEU A 172 -2.83 -10.13 21.51
N ASP A 173 -3.97 -9.82 22.13
CA ASP A 173 -4.22 -8.49 22.74
C ASP A 173 -3.74 -8.49 24.19
N ILE A 174 -2.72 -7.67 24.45
CA ILE A 174 -2.10 -7.45 25.77
C ILE A 174 -2.25 -6.01 26.24
N SER A 175 -3.15 -5.24 25.62
CA SER A 175 -3.33 -3.81 25.88
C SER A 175 -3.78 -3.49 27.31
N LYS A 176 -4.40 -4.46 28.00
CA LYS A 176 -4.84 -4.35 29.40
C LYS A 176 -3.81 -4.82 30.42
N ASN A 177 -2.79 -5.56 29.99
CA ASN A 177 -1.76 -6.12 30.86
C ASN A 177 -0.59 -5.13 30.99
N ILE A 178 -0.89 -3.92 31.47
CA ILE A 178 0.07 -2.80 31.53
C ILE A 178 1.27 -3.07 32.45
N GLU A 179 1.11 -4.01 33.38
CA GLU A 179 2.13 -4.44 34.33
C GLU A 179 3.09 -5.50 33.76
N LEU A 180 2.92 -5.92 32.48
CA LEU A 180 3.70 -6.98 31.87
C LEU A 180 5.18 -6.60 31.76
N ILE A 181 6.05 -7.46 32.29
CA ILE A 181 7.52 -7.33 32.31
C ILE A 181 8.15 -8.34 31.36
N TYR A 182 7.58 -9.55 31.28
CA TYR A 182 8.08 -10.67 30.48
C TYR A 182 6.99 -11.20 29.56
N LEU A 183 7.27 -11.19 28.26
CA LEU A 183 6.42 -11.79 27.24
C LEU A 183 7.22 -12.77 26.39
N ASP A 184 6.80 -14.03 26.41
CA ASP A 184 7.23 -15.03 25.45
C ASP A 184 6.02 -15.53 24.64
N CYS A 185 5.99 -15.14 23.38
CA CYS A 185 5.01 -15.57 22.38
C CYS A 185 5.67 -16.25 21.18
N TYR A 186 6.88 -16.79 21.38
CA TYR A 186 7.65 -17.54 20.40
C TYR A 186 6.83 -18.64 19.71
N GLU A 187 7.04 -18.85 18.41
CA GLU A 187 6.43 -19.94 17.63
C GLU A 187 4.88 -19.96 17.72
N ASN A 188 4.28 -18.88 17.21
CA ASN A 188 2.85 -18.72 17.02
C ASN A 188 2.55 -18.29 15.56
N GLN A 189 1.32 -17.86 15.26
CA GLN A 189 0.89 -17.41 13.94
C GLN A 189 0.51 -15.92 13.95
N LEU A 190 1.07 -15.13 14.88
CA LEU A 190 0.74 -13.72 15.04
C LEU A 190 1.14 -12.93 13.79
N THR A 191 0.21 -12.13 13.28
CA THR A 191 0.44 -11.26 12.11
C THR A 191 0.70 -9.80 12.49
N GLU A 192 0.32 -9.44 13.71
CA GLU A 192 0.57 -8.17 14.36
C GLU A 192 0.81 -8.37 15.86
N LEU A 193 1.58 -7.46 16.46
CA LEU A 193 1.80 -7.39 17.89
C LEU A 193 2.06 -5.93 18.27
N SER A 194 1.31 -5.44 19.26
CA SER A 194 1.53 -4.13 19.86
C SER A 194 1.94 -4.28 21.32
N VAL A 195 3.05 -3.64 21.67
CA VAL A 195 3.54 -3.50 23.05
C VAL A 195 3.43 -2.05 23.53
N THR A 196 2.62 -1.22 22.87
CA THR A 196 2.50 0.21 23.16
C THR A 196 2.05 0.49 24.59
N ALA A 197 1.15 -0.33 25.14
CA ALA A 197 0.64 -0.19 26.49
C ALA A 197 1.59 -0.78 27.55
N ASN A 198 2.45 -1.74 27.18
CA ASN A 198 3.27 -2.53 28.09
C ASN A 198 4.60 -1.84 28.37
N THR A 199 4.55 -0.62 28.93
CA THR A 199 5.72 0.26 29.09
C THR A 199 6.77 -0.23 30.10
N ARG A 200 6.43 -1.28 30.86
CA ARG A 200 7.28 -2.01 31.82
C ARG A 200 7.97 -3.24 31.22
N LEU A 201 7.70 -3.59 29.97
CA LEU A 201 8.24 -4.77 29.33
C LEU A 201 9.77 -4.67 29.19
N THR A 202 10.48 -5.66 29.70
CA THR A 202 11.95 -5.75 29.64
C THR A 202 12.45 -6.95 28.83
N TYR A 203 11.58 -7.96 28.63
CA TYR A 203 11.86 -9.14 27.83
C TYR A 203 10.72 -9.39 26.82
N LEU A 204 11.10 -9.62 25.57
CA LEU A 204 10.18 -10.01 24.51
C LEU A 204 10.82 -11.04 23.59
N ASP A 205 10.27 -12.25 23.58
CA ASP A 205 10.45 -13.21 22.48
C ASP A 205 9.16 -13.30 21.66
N CYS A 206 9.28 -12.97 20.39
CA CYS A 206 8.21 -13.09 19.39
C CYS A 206 8.72 -13.70 18.08
N ALA A 207 9.87 -14.40 18.12
CA ALA A 207 10.41 -15.08 16.96
C ALA A 207 9.49 -16.22 16.49
N ASN A 208 9.70 -16.66 15.24
CA ASN A 208 8.89 -17.69 14.59
C ASN A 208 7.38 -17.39 14.57
N ASN A 209 7.02 -16.11 14.43
CA ASN A 209 5.67 -15.65 14.11
C ASN A 209 5.57 -15.18 12.65
N MET A 210 4.38 -14.70 12.24
CA MET A 210 4.13 -14.06 10.96
C MET A 210 4.27 -12.52 11.02
N LEU A 211 4.94 -12.01 12.06
CA LEU A 211 5.13 -10.59 12.34
C LEU A 211 6.13 -9.95 11.38
N PHE A 212 5.79 -8.76 10.86
CA PHE A 212 6.71 -7.95 10.04
C PHE A 212 7.38 -6.84 10.85
N ASN A 213 6.68 -6.34 11.87
CA ASN A 213 7.18 -5.45 12.90
C ASN A 213 6.45 -5.72 14.21
N VAL A 214 7.01 -5.17 15.29
CA VAL A 214 6.31 -4.97 16.56
C VAL A 214 6.10 -3.46 16.71
N THR A 215 4.93 -3.05 17.16
CA THR A 215 4.61 -1.62 17.40
C THR A 215 4.72 -1.30 18.88
N GLY A 216 5.26 -0.12 19.23
CA GLY A 216 5.51 0.31 20.60
C GLY A 216 6.98 0.69 20.84
N ASP A 217 7.31 1.12 22.07
CA ASP A 217 8.68 1.45 22.47
C ASP A 217 9.45 0.19 22.88
N THR A 218 10.36 -0.27 22.03
CA THR A 218 11.21 -1.44 22.29
C THR A 218 12.58 -1.06 22.85
N SER A 219 12.83 0.21 23.17
CA SER A 219 14.16 0.69 23.59
C SER A 219 14.62 0.16 24.96
N LYS A 220 13.67 -0.28 25.80
CA LYS A 220 13.92 -0.79 27.15
C LYS A 220 14.14 -2.30 27.21
N LEU A 221 14.01 -3.02 26.09
CA LEU A 221 14.16 -4.47 26.06
C LEU A 221 15.63 -4.83 26.24
N GLY A 222 15.95 -5.52 27.34
CA GLY A 222 17.30 -6.03 27.60
C GLY A 222 17.63 -7.24 26.72
N GLU A 223 16.62 -8.08 26.48
CA GLU A 223 16.67 -9.21 25.56
C GLU A 223 15.43 -9.15 24.66
N TYR A 224 15.69 -9.00 23.36
CA TYR A 224 14.66 -8.87 22.32
C TYR A 224 14.97 -9.85 21.20
N ILE A 225 14.20 -10.93 21.13
CA ILE A 225 14.35 -11.97 20.13
C ILE A 225 13.22 -11.82 19.12
N PHE A 226 13.57 -11.28 17.96
CA PHE A 226 12.63 -11.00 16.88
C PHE A 226 13.25 -11.34 15.52
N ALA A 227 12.54 -12.17 14.76
CA ALA A 227 12.87 -12.50 13.38
C ALA A 227 11.74 -12.02 12.46
N PRO A 228 11.80 -10.78 11.92
CA PRO A 228 10.72 -10.24 11.10
C PRO A 228 10.54 -11.05 9.82
N GLN A 229 9.28 -11.28 9.44
CA GLN A 229 8.92 -11.70 8.11
C GLN A 229 9.34 -10.64 7.07
N LYS A 230 9.81 -11.10 5.92
CA LYS A 230 10.10 -10.21 4.79
C LYS A 230 8.79 -9.72 4.18
N LYS A 231 8.64 -8.40 4.01
CA LYS A 231 7.50 -7.79 3.30
C LYS A 231 7.20 -8.55 2.01
N ARG A 232 5.92 -8.83 1.79
CA ARG A 232 5.44 -9.52 0.59
C ARG A 232 5.20 -8.49 -0.52
N PRO A 233 5.45 -8.83 -1.79
CA PRO A 233 5.00 -7.99 -2.89
C PRO A 233 3.47 -7.98 -2.94
N GLN A 234 2.90 -6.84 -3.30
CA GLN A 234 1.52 -6.71 -3.79
C GLN A 234 1.58 -6.02 -5.15
N THR A 235 0.58 -6.24 -5.98
CA THR A 235 0.50 -5.67 -7.34
C THR A 235 -0.92 -5.23 -7.64
N ILE A 236 -1.09 -4.20 -8.44
CA ILE A 236 -2.40 -3.73 -8.89
C ILE A 236 -2.58 -4.20 -10.32
N THR A 237 -3.67 -4.92 -10.59
CA THR A 237 -4.08 -5.33 -11.92
C THR A 237 -5.27 -4.51 -12.37
N ILE A 238 -5.27 -4.06 -13.62
CA ILE A 238 -6.36 -3.30 -14.22
C ILE A 238 -6.64 -3.98 -15.57
N PRO A 239 -7.90 -4.14 -15.99
CA PRO A 239 -8.22 -4.77 -17.27
C PRO A 239 -7.61 -4.03 -18.47
N GLU A 240 -7.66 -2.70 -18.42
CA GLU A 240 -7.20 -1.83 -19.50
C GLU A 240 -6.29 -0.73 -18.95
N SER A 241 -5.08 -0.63 -19.50
CA SER A 241 -4.13 0.42 -19.13
C SER A 241 -4.31 1.71 -19.93
N GLU A 242 -5.13 1.67 -20.98
CA GLU A 242 -5.47 2.78 -21.87
C GLU A 242 -6.98 2.69 -22.15
N ILE A 243 -7.75 3.72 -21.80
CA ILE A 243 -9.21 3.77 -21.95
C ILE A 243 -9.56 4.97 -22.83
N LEU A 244 -10.42 4.73 -23.81
CA LEU A 244 -11.00 5.75 -24.68
C LEU A 244 -12.50 5.88 -24.38
N LYS A 245 -12.96 7.11 -24.22
CA LYS A 245 -14.35 7.47 -23.93
C LYS A 245 -14.74 8.72 -24.71
N THR A 246 -16.04 8.96 -24.81
CA THR A 246 -16.58 10.19 -25.39
C THR A 246 -17.23 11.02 -24.29
N LEU A 247 -17.12 12.35 -24.38
CA LEU A 247 -17.73 13.28 -23.44
C LEU A 247 -19.25 13.08 -23.45
N GLY A 248 -19.83 12.78 -22.29
CA GLY A 248 -21.24 12.37 -22.16
C GLY A 248 -21.44 10.89 -21.87
N ASP A 249 -20.41 10.05 -22.02
CA ASP A 249 -20.46 8.66 -21.56
C ASP A 249 -20.78 8.57 -20.07
N THR A 250 -21.59 7.58 -19.69
CA THR A 250 -21.93 7.33 -18.28
C THR A 250 -20.66 7.00 -17.46
N PRO A 251 -20.60 7.38 -16.17
CA PRO A 251 -19.50 7.01 -15.29
C PRO A 251 -19.21 5.50 -15.32
N PHE A 252 -17.94 5.13 -15.26
CA PHE A 252 -17.50 3.73 -15.39
C PHE A 252 -16.45 3.37 -14.35
N SER A 253 -16.39 2.08 -13.98
CA SER A 253 -15.41 1.55 -13.04
C SER A 253 -14.10 1.18 -13.75
N LEU A 254 -12.97 1.43 -13.10
CA LEU A 254 -11.66 0.96 -13.57
C LEU A 254 -11.44 -0.55 -13.32
N ASP A 255 -12.28 -1.19 -12.51
CA ASP A 255 -12.20 -2.60 -12.13
C ASP A 255 -10.79 -3.02 -11.66
N ALA A 256 -10.06 -2.09 -11.06
CA ALA A 256 -8.73 -2.31 -10.54
C ALA A 256 -8.78 -3.28 -9.35
N LYS A 257 -7.91 -4.29 -9.36
CA LYS A 257 -7.83 -5.32 -8.32
C LYS A 257 -6.46 -5.31 -7.68
N LEU A 258 -6.43 -5.32 -6.36
CA LEU A 258 -5.22 -5.54 -5.59
C LEU A 258 -4.95 -7.04 -5.47
N VAL A 259 -3.81 -7.47 -6.01
CA VAL A 259 -3.38 -8.87 -6.01
C VAL A 259 -2.29 -9.05 -4.97
N GLY A 260 -2.43 -10.10 -4.17
CA GLY A 260 -1.49 -10.45 -3.09
C GLY A 260 -1.85 -9.87 -1.72
N ASN A 261 -2.72 -8.84 -1.66
CA ASN A 261 -3.21 -8.23 -0.42
C ASN A 261 -4.74 -7.98 -0.52
N PRO A 262 -5.59 -8.96 -0.16
CA PRO A 262 -7.03 -8.89 -0.37
C PRO A 262 -7.75 -7.88 0.54
N THR A 263 -7.11 -7.42 1.61
CA THR A 263 -7.65 -6.42 2.55
C THR A 263 -7.04 -5.03 2.34
N GLY A 264 -6.11 -4.88 1.39
CA GLY A 264 -5.46 -3.61 1.12
C GLY A 264 -6.40 -2.64 0.40
N THR A 265 -6.23 -1.35 0.70
CA THR A 265 -7.02 -0.27 0.10
C THR A 265 -6.35 0.24 -1.16
N LEU A 266 -7.14 0.43 -2.21
CA LEU A 266 -6.73 1.15 -3.41
C LEU A 266 -7.08 2.63 -3.27
N ILE A 267 -6.14 3.49 -3.65
CA ILE A 267 -6.28 4.93 -3.62
C ILE A 267 -6.14 5.44 -5.05
N TYR A 268 -7.09 6.25 -5.49
CA TYR A 268 -7.21 6.70 -6.87
C TYR A 268 -6.92 8.20 -6.94
N PHE A 269 -6.24 8.61 -8.00
CA PHE A 269 -5.91 10.00 -8.25
C PHE A 269 -6.04 10.28 -9.74
N SER A 270 -6.78 11.31 -10.12
CA SER A 270 -6.70 11.85 -11.48
C SER A 270 -5.58 12.88 -11.54
N SER A 271 -4.76 12.83 -12.58
CA SER A 271 -3.76 13.88 -12.81
C SER A 271 -4.38 15.21 -13.26
N ASP A 272 -5.63 15.15 -13.75
CA ASP A 272 -6.42 16.27 -14.23
C ASP A 272 -7.91 16.03 -13.95
N GLU A 273 -8.40 16.65 -12.88
CA GLU A 273 -9.80 16.52 -12.43
C GLU A 273 -10.78 17.38 -13.22
N ASP A 274 -10.28 18.24 -14.12
CA ASP A 274 -11.10 19.01 -15.06
C ASP A 274 -11.49 18.13 -16.26
N VAL A 275 -10.64 17.17 -16.64
CA VAL A 275 -10.94 16.15 -17.68
C VAL A 275 -11.79 15.01 -17.13
N ALA A 276 -11.35 14.39 -16.02
CA ALA A 276 -12.14 13.34 -15.36
C ALA A 276 -11.78 13.23 -13.87
N THR A 277 -12.78 13.01 -13.03
CA THR A 277 -12.60 12.66 -11.62
C THR A 277 -12.69 11.16 -11.39
N VAL A 278 -12.05 10.67 -10.34
CA VAL A 278 -12.18 9.30 -9.88
C VAL A 278 -12.47 9.30 -8.38
N ASP A 279 -13.50 8.57 -7.96
CA ASP A 279 -13.86 8.48 -6.55
C ASP A 279 -13.10 7.37 -5.81
N SER A 280 -13.39 7.21 -4.51
CA SER A 280 -12.78 6.17 -3.68
C SER A 280 -13.15 4.74 -4.06
N SER A 281 -14.22 4.54 -4.83
CA SER A 281 -14.61 3.23 -5.37
C SER A 281 -13.88 2.87 -6.66
N GLY A 282 -13.16 3.83 -7.26
CA GLY A 282 -12.54 3.68 -8.57
C GLY A 282 -13.50 3.96 -9.74
N THR A 283 -14.64 4.60 -9.47
CA THR A 283 -15.59 5.04 -10.50
C THR A 283 -15.11 6.37 -11.07
N VAL A 284 -14.97 6.42 -12.38
CA VAL A 284 -14.50 7.56 -13.16
C VAL A 284 -15.70 8.31 -13.74
N THR A 285 -15.72 9.62 -13.54
CA THR A 285 -16.71 10.54 -14.14
C THR A 285 -16.00 11.50 -15.07
N LEU A 286 -16.48 11.59 -16.31
CA LEU A 286 -15.94 12.47 -17.35
C LEU A 286 -16.50 13.89 -17.17
N LYS A 287 -15.67 14.90 -17.41
CA LYS A 287 -16.06 16.31 -17.24
C LYS A 287 -15.73 17.18 -18.45
N ASP A 288 -14.61 16.93 -19.11
CA ASP A 288 -14.21 17.67 -20.30
C ASP A 288 -13.41 16.76 -21.24
N ALA A 289 -13.37 17.12 -22.51
CA ALA A 289 -12.54 16.45 -23.50
C ALA A 289 -11.05 16.67 -23.18
N GLY A 290 -10.24 15.63 -23.32
CA GLY A 290 -8.81 15.71 -22.99
C GLY A 290 -8.21 14.37 -22.61
N THR A 291 -6.99 14.41 -22.08
CA THR A 291 -6.29 13.21 -21.61
C THR A 291 -5.88 13.40 -20.16
N THR A 292 -6.25 12.46 -19.30
CA THR A 292 -5.80 12.39 -17.90
C THR A 292 -5.22 11.02 -17.58
N THR A 293 -4.34 10.95 -16.59
CA THR A 293 -3.83 9.69 -16.05
C THR A 293 -4.52 9.43 -14.72
N ILE A 294 -5.24 8.31 -14.62
CA ILE A 294 -5.71 7.81 -13.33
C ILE A 294 -4.63 6.94 -12.71
N THR A 295 -4.07 7.39 -11.58
CA THR A 295 -3.09 6.64 -10.79
C THR A 295 -3.80 5.88 -9.69
N ILE A 296 -3.54 4.58 -9.59
CA ILE A 296 -4.07 3.70 -8.57
C ILE A 296 -2.91 3.23 -7.70
N ARG A 297 -3.01 3.44 -6.38
CA ARG A 297 -1.96 3.12 -5.41
C ARG A 297 -2.48 2.19 -4.33
N ALA A 298 -1.62 1.28 -3.89
CA ALA A 298 -1.73 0.57 -2.63
C ALA A 298 -0.49 0.93 -1.81
N GLU A 299 -0.69 1.55 -0.64
CA GLU A 299 0.43 1.98 0.19
C GLU A 299 1.20 0.79 0.77
N ALA A 300 2.47 1.05 1.14
CA ALA A 300 3.25 0.07 1.86
C ALA A 300 2.68 -0.11 3.28
N THR A 301 2.37 -1.35 3.65
CA THR A 301 1.99 -1.69 5.02
C THR A 301 3.18 -2.27 5.77
N ALA A 302 3.00 -2.67 7.04
CA ALA A 302 3.98 -3.51 7.71
C ALA A 302 4.26 -4.80 6.92
N GLN A 303 3.21 -5.36 6.30
CA GLN A 303 3.22 -6.68 5.67
C GLN A 303 3.58 -6.64 4.17
N TYR A 304 3.26 -5.55 3.47
CA TYR A 304 3.37 -5.46 2.02
C TYR A 304 4.20 -4.28 1.52
N HIS A 305 4.90 -4.45 0.41
CA HIS A 305 5.53 -3.35 -0.33
C HIS A 305 4.47 -2.46 -1.00
N ALA A 306 4.72 -1.17 -1.20
CA ALA A 306 3.78 -0.34 -1.98
C ALA A 306 3.64 -0.87 -3.41
N ALA A 307 2.44 -0.73 -3.99
CA ALA A 307 2.17 -0.98 -5.40
C ALA A 307 1.53 0.24 -6.05
N GLU A 308 1.82 0.44 -7.33
CA GLU A 308 1.26 1.52 -8.13
C GLU A 308 0.97 0.99 -9.52
N ALA A 309 -0.16 1.40 -10.07
CA ALA A 309 -0.52 1.21 -11.46
C ALA A 309 -1.17 2.49 -12.00
N THR A 310 -1.20 2.65 -13.31
CA THR A 310 -1.71 3.86 -13.96
C THR A 310 -2.53 3.48 -15.18
N VAL A 311 -3.62 4.21 -15.39
CA VAL A 311 -4.49 4.14 -16.59
C VAL A 311 -4.41 5.48 -17.31
N GLU A 312 -4.13 5.46 -18.61
CA GLU A 312 -4.30 6.64 -19.46
C GLU A 312 -5.75 6.69 -19.94
N LEU A 313 -6.48 7.76 -19.62
CA LEU A 313 -7.86 7.98 -20.06
C LEU A 313 -7.89 9.13 -21.05
N THR A 314 -8.40 8.87 -22.25
CA THR A 314 -8.71 9.89 -23.25
C THR A 314 -10.22 10.05 -23.37
N VAL A 315 -10.68 11.29 -23.26
CA VAL A 315 -12.08 11.70 -23.46
C VAL A 315 -12.13 12.51 -24.75
N GLU A 316 -12.79 11.98 -25.76
CA GLU A 316 -13.05 12.67 -27.02
C GLU A 316 -14.27 13.61 -26.85
N PRO A 317 -14.30 14.78 -27.52
CA PRO A 317 -15.49 15.62 -27.52
C PRO A 317 -16.68 14.86 -28.11
N ALA A 318 -17.90 15.17 -27.66
CA ALA A 318 -19.09 14.65 -28.31
C ALA A 318 -19.11 15.15 -29.76
N ASP A 319 -19.41 14.28 -30.72
CA ASP A 319 -19.54 14.68 -32.12
C ASP A 319 -20.63 15.76 -32.21
N GLU A 320 -20.25 16.96 -32.65
CA GLU A 320 -21.21 17.98 -33.07
C GLU A 320 -21.65 17.59 -34.49
N ASP A 321 -22.94 17.31 -34.67
CA ASP A 321 -23.55 17.05 -35.98
C ASP A 321 -23.21 18.22 -36.92
N GLU A 322 -22.41 17.98 -37.97
CA GLU A 322 -22.08 19.00 -38.98
C GLU A 322 -23.35 19.39 -39.77
N ASP A 323 -23.83 20.61 -39.50
CA ASP A 323 -24.80 21.33 -40.31
C ASP A 323 -24.34 21.40 -41.79
N GLN A 324 -25.25 21.06 -42.71
CA GLN A 324 -25.05 21.18 -44.16
C GLN A 324 -24.98 22.64 -44.60
N ASP A 325 -23.86 23.06 -45.21
CA ASP A 325 -23.71 24.35 -45.92
C ASP A 325 -24.14 24.19 -47.40
N PRO A 326 -24.87 25.15 -48.00
CA PRO A 326 -25.50 24.99 -49.31
C PRO A 326 -24.53 25.32 -50.44
N GLY A 327 -24.61 24.52 -51.52
CA GLY A 327 -23.74 24.62 -52.69
C GLY A 327 -23.90 25.93 -53.47
N ASP A 328 -22.76 26.58 -53.70
CA ASP A 328 -22.50 27.64 -54.67
C ASP A 328 -22.52 27.06 -56.10
N GLY A 329 -23.26 27.72 -56.99
CA GLY A 329 -23.44 27.33 -58.38
C GLY A 329 -23.31 28.54 -59.30
N SER A 330 -22.46 28.42 -60.31
CA SER A 330 -22.33 29.38 -61.40
C SER A 330 -21.99 28.68 -62.74
N GLU A 331 -22.77 29.05 -63.76
CA GLU A 331 -22.43 29.21 -65.20
C GLU A 331 -22.29 27.90 -66.05
N ASP A 332 -22.87 27.73 -67.24
CA ASP A 332 -23.58 28.61 -68.18
C ASP A 332 -24.35 27.82 -69.28
N GLU A 333 -25.42 28.47 -69.76
CA GLU A 333 -26.02 28.56 -71.13
C GLU A 333 -26.23 27.31 -72.03
N ASP A 334 -27.48 27.06 -72.46
CA ASP A 334 -27.99 27.52 -73.78
C ASP A 334 -29.42 27.02 -74.14
N GLN A 335 -30.19 27.96 -74.71
CA GLN A 335 -31.24 27.86 -75.76
C GLN A 335 -32.71 27.44 -75.46
N ASP A 336 -33.55 28.49 -75.52
CA ASP A 336 -34.65 28.72 -76.50
C ASP A 336 -35.91 27.83 -76.53
N ASN A 337 -37.02 28.44 -76.07
CA ASN A 337 -38.16 28.95 -76.86
C ASN A 337 -39.57 28.41 -76.52
N ASP A 338 -40.52 29.37 -76.48
CA ASP A 338 -42.00 29.29 -76.60
C ASP A 338 -42.79 28.50 -75.55
N GLN A 339 -44.03 28.83 -75.14
CA GLN A 339 -44.91 30.00 -75.16
C GLN A 339 -46.11 29.60 -74.24
N ASP A 340 -46.83 30.61 -73.76
CA ASP A 340 -48.25 30.62 -73.43
C ASP A 340 -48.77 30.60 -71.96
N ALA A 341 -49.79 31.44 -71.84
CA ALA A 341 -50.50 32.03 -70.71
C ALA A 341 -51.32 31.05 -69.85
N ASP A 342 -51.56 31.40 -68.58
CA ASP A 342 -52.85 32.00 -68.16
C ASP A 342 -52.91 32.37 -66.66
N ASN A 343 -53.85 33.27 -66.38
CA ASN A 343 -54.09 34.14 -65.21
C ASN A 343 -54.92 33.42 -64.07
N PRO A 344 -55.56 34.10 -63.09
CA PRO A 344 -55.18 34.17 -61.66
C PRO A 344 -56.32 33.77 -60.67
N SER A 345 -56.13 33.92 -59.35
CA SER A 345 -57.19 34.23 -58.32
C SER A 345 -56.56 34.20 -56.91
N THR A 346 -56.35 35.31 -56.18
CA THR A 346 -57.23 36.02 -55.21
C THR A 346 -57.99 35.15 -54.20
N ASP A 347 -57.70 35.31 -52.90
CA ASP A 347 -58.64 35.85 -51.88
C ASP A 347 -58.02 35.97 -50.46
N GLU A 348 -58.11 37.17 -49.88
CA GLU A 348 -58.16 37.53 -48.44
C GLU A 348 -59.64 37.36 -47.92
N PRO A 349 -60.11 37.70 -46.67
CA PRO A 349 -59.49 38.41 -45.53
C PRO A 349 -59.85 37.96 -44.06
N ILE A 350 -59.07 38.47 -43.10
CA ILE A 350 -59.40 39.16 -41.80
C ILE A 350 -60.52 38.66 -40.86
N ILE A 351 -60.21 38.49 -39.54
CA ILE A 351 -60.93 39.09 -38.36
C ILE A 351 -59.97 39.22 -37.14
N GLN A 352 -59.76 40.45 -36.64
CA GLN A 352 -59.30 40.81 -35.27
C GLN A 352 -60.55 41.06 -34.35
N PRO A 353 -60.55 41.60 -33.10
CA PRO A 353 -59.47 42.02 -32.17
C PRO A 353 -59.73 41.81 -30.63
N ASN A 354 -58.67 41.97 -29.80
CA ASN A 354 -58.58 42.76 -28.52
C ASN A 354 -59.52 42.51 -27.27
N PRO A 355 -59.31 43.16 -26.09
CA PRO A 355 -58.11 43.52 -25.30
C PRO A 355 -58.34 43.45 -23.72
N PRO A 356 -57.86 44.34 -22.80
CA PRO A 356 -56.99 43.97 -21.66
C PRO A 356 -57.49 44.48 -20.26
N ALA A 357 -56.68 44.33 -19.19
CA ALA A 357 -56.76 45.17 -17.96
C ALA A 357 -55.46 45.02 -17.12
N VAL A 358 -54.63 46.06 -16.89
CA VAL A 358 -54.67 47.16 -15.86
C VAL A 358 -54.16 46.68 -14.48
N ASN A 359 -52.92 46.96 -14.04
CA ASN A 359 -52.28 48.17 -13.43
C ASN A 359 -52.18 48.07 -11.86
N PRO A 360 -51.58 49.02 -11.11
CA PRO A 360 -50.27 48.90 -10.44
C PRO A 360 -50.31 49.22 -8.92
N THR A 361 -49.18 49.18 -8.19
CA THR A 361 -48.99 50.08 -7.01
C THR A 361 -47.52 50.31 -6.63
N GLU A 362 -47.20 51.57 -6.37
CA GLU A 362 -45.93 52.18 -5.93
C GLU A 362 -45.76 52.11 -4.40
N GLN A 363 -44.54 52.25 -3.87
CA GLN A 363 -44.14 53.43 -3.06
C GLN A 363 -42.67 53.39 -2.57
N GLU A 364 -42.04 54.57 -2.63
CA GLU A 364 -40.71 54.94 -2.15
C GLU A 364 -40.61 55.03 -0.61
N THR A 365 -39.42 54.80 -0.06
CA THR A 365 -38.74 55.69 0.93
C THR A 365 -37.23 55.38 0.98
N ASN A 366 -36.41 56.42 1.13
CA ASN A 366 -34.95 56.43 1.38
C ASN A 366 -34.72 57.20 2.71
N PRO A 367 -33.51 57.27 3.35
CA PRO A 367 -32.23 56.58 3.15
C PRO A 367 -31.58 56.04 4.47
N THR A 368 -30.40 55.40 4.38
CA THR A 368 -29.16 55.66 5.18
C THR A 368 -28.29 54.40 5.46
N SER A 369 -27.01 54.47 5.03
CA SER A 369 -25.79 53.83 5.57
C SER A 369 -25.64 52.30 5.63
N GLY A 370 -24.58 51.78 5.00
CA GLY A 370 -23.90 50.56 5.49
C GLY A 370 -23.31 49.61 4.45
N THR A 371 -22.09 49.91 3.99
CA THR A 371 -21.02 48.95 3.59
C THR A 371 -21.32 47.77 2.65
N ASN A 372 -20.80 47.87 1.43
CA ASN A 372 -20.72 46.81 0.43
C ASN A 372 -19.26 46.28 0.35
N PRO A 373 -18.98 44.96 0.33
CA PRO A 373 -17.72 44.43 -0.19
C PRO A 373 -17.87 44.04 -1.66
N THR A 374 -17.31 44.87 -2.52
CA THR A 374 -17.06 44.63 -3.95
C THR A 374 -16.14 43.42 -4.17
N LYS A 375 -16.64 42.45 -4.95
CA LYS A 375 -15.87 41.42 -5.66
C LYS A 375 -15.05 42.09 -6.78
N PRO A 376 -13.71 41.98 -6.80
CA PRO A 376 -12.90 42.50 -7.90
C PRO A 376 -12.85 41.49 -9.06
N THR A 377 -13.34 41.96 -10.20
CA THR A 377 -13.12 41.46 -11.55
C THR A 377 -11.71 41.79 -12.01
N THR A 378 -10.95 40.82 -12.56
CA THR A 378 -10.00 40.92 -13.72
C THR A 378 -9.02 39.73 -13.72
N PRO A 379 -8.35 39.39 -14.84
CA PRO A 379 -8.85 39.08 -16.18
C PRO A 379 -8.41 37.65 -16.60
N VAL A 380 -9.20 37.01 -17.46
CA VAL A 380 -8.84 35.72 -18.10
C VAL A 380 -7.66 35.94 -19.05
N VAL A 381 -6.48 35.52 -18.61
CA VAL A 381 -5.35 35.28 -19.51
C VAL A 381 -5.61 33.94 -20.18
N LYS A 382 -6.05 33.97 -21.44
CA LYS A 382 -5.98 32.80 -22.34
C LYS A 382 -4.55 32.25 -22.30
N ARG A 383 -4.36 31.04 -21.77
CA ARG A 383 -3.12 30.29 -21.95
C ARG A 383 -3.35 29.22 -23.01
N THR A 384 -2.86 29.54 -24.18
CA THR A 384 -2.61 28.66 -25.32
C THR A 384 -1.92 27.36 -24.92
N SER A 385 -2.33 26.29 -25.62
CA SER A 385 -1.70 24.97 -25.73
C SER A 385 -0.16 24.98 -25.71
N ALA A 386 0.45 24.17 -24.82
CA ALA A 386 1.66 23.36 -25.04
C ALA A 386 2.33 22.98 -23.70
N ALA A 387 2.51 21.68 -23.46
CA ALA A 387 3.54 21.21 -22.51
C ALA A 387 4.32 19.99 -23.03
N THR A 388 4.58 19.94 -24.33
CA THR A 388 5.82 19.34 -24.86
C THR A 388 7.01 20.17 -24.37
N GLY A 389 7.59 19.84 -23.20
CA GLY A 389 8.80 20.55 -22.75
C GLY A 389 9.27 20.40 -21.31
N GLN A 390 8.60 19.64 -20.43
CA GLN A 390 9.07 19.49 -19.05
C GLN A 390 10.40 18.71 -19.01
N LYS A 391 11.47 19.36 -18.54
CA LYS A 391 12.79 18.73 -18.41
C LYS A 391 12.75 17.75 -17.24
N LEU A 392 13.06 16.48 -17.52
CA LEU A 392 13.31 15.46 -16.50
C LEU A 392 14.39 15.90 -15.50
N LEU A 393 14.23 15.52 -14.23
CA LEU A 393 15.22 15.76 -13.19
C LEU A 393 16.45 14.84 -13.33
N THR A 394 17.30 15.15 -14.31
CA THR A 394 18.53 14.40 -14.57
C THR A 394 19.67 14.93 -13.70
N LEU A 395 19.99 14.23 -12.61
CA LEU A 395 21.14 14.53 -11.76
C LEU A 395 22.46 14.12 -12.43
N ALA A 396 23.51 14.91 -12.23
CA ALA A 396 24.89 14.57 -12.58
C ALA A 396 25.83 14.93 -11.42
N VAL A 397 26.81 14.06 -11.16
CA VAL A 397 27.80 14.24 -10.08
C VAL A 397 29.20 14.32 -10.67
N LYS A 398 29.82 15.51 -10.56
CA LYS A 398 31.23 15.73 -10.90
C LYS A 398 32.07 15.62 -9.63
N ALA A 399 32.90 14.59 -9.56
CA ALA A 399 33.78 14.35 -8.43
C ALA A 399 35.00 15.28 -8.42
N GLY A 400 35.35 15.74 -7.23
CA GLY A 400 36.66 16.27 -6.87
C GLY A 400 37.32 15.36 -5.81
N SER A 401 38.53 15.69 -5.38
CA SER A 401 39.26 14.90 -4.37
C SER A 401 38.52 14.79 -3.04
N GLU A 402 37.98 15.91 -2.55
CA GLU A 402 37.33 16.00 -1.22
C GLU A 402 35.99 16.74 -1.29
N LYS A 403 35.44 16.84 -2.48
CA LYS A 403 34.15 17.49 -2.74
C LYS A 403 33.51 16.90 -3.97
N ASN A 404 32.18 16.80 -3.98
CA ASN A 404 31.42 16.45 -5.17
C ASN A 404 30.47 17.59 -5.53
N ARG A 405 30.43 17.94 -6.81
CA ARG A 405 29.48 18.90 -7.36
C ARG A 405 28.30 18.16 -7.97
N LEU A 406 27.11 18.43 -7.47
CA LEU A 406 25.84 17.98 -8.00
C LEU A 406 25.28 19.07 -8.91
N THR A 407 24.77 18.66 -10.07
CA THR A 407 24.12 19.55 -11.05
C THR A 407 22.88 18.86 -11.62
N TRP A 408 21.79 19.60 -11.80
CA TRP A 408 20.56 19.14 -12.43
C TRP A 408 19.95 20.26 -13.31
N PRO A 409 18.97 19.98 -14.19
CA PRO A 409 18.29 21.05 -14.92
C PRO A 409 17.30 21.79 -14.02
N LYS A 410 16.95 23.03 -14.39
CA LYS A 410 15.82 23.74 -13.76
C LYS A 410 14.54 22.96 -14.06
N ILE A 411 13.77 22.65 -13.02
CA ILE A 411 12.47 21.97 -13.14
C ILE A 411 11.36 23.02 -13.06
N LYS A 412 10.40 22.96 -13.99
CA LYS A 412 9.23 23.84 -14.00
C LYS A 412 8.37 23.49 -12.78
N GLY A 413 7.89 24.50 -12.05
CA GLY A 413 7.08 24.30 -10.85
C GLY A 413 7.86 23.98 -9.57
N ALA A 414 9.19 23.87 -9.61
CA ALA A 414 9.98 23.67 -8.40
C ALA A 414 10.15 24.98 -7.63
N ASP A 415 9.75 25.00 -6.36
CA ASP A 415 10.06 26.06 -5.41
C ASP A 415 11.43 25.85 -4.76
N GLY A 416 11.88 24.60 -4.68
CA GLY A 416 13.22 24.28 -4.22
C GLY A 416 13.58 22.81 -4.40
N TYR A 417 14.68 22.42 -3.77
CA TYR A 417 15.20 21.06 -3.87
C TYR A 417 15.67 20.52 -2.51
N PHE A 418 15.42 19.25 -2.24
CA PHE A 418 16.07 18.52 -1.16
C PHE A 418 17.26 17.73 -1.72
N ILE A 419 18.41 17.85 -1.05
CA ILE A 419 19.64 17.17 -1.43
C ILE A 419 19.91 16.08 -0.41
N TYR A 420 20.01 14.85 -0.90
CA TYR A 420 20.33 13.68 -0.10
C TYR A 420 21.71 13.17 -0.46
N ALA A 421 22.48 12.79 0.56
CA ALA A 421 23.77 12.15 0.37
C ALA A 421 24.05 11.15 1.49
N SER A 422 24.88 10.15 1.19
CA SER A 422 25.49 9.29 2.20
C SER A 422 26.69 8.58 1.59
N LYS A 423 27.54 7.96 2.42
CA LYS A 423 28.55 7.03 1.91
C LYS A 423 27.83 5.83 1.27
N CYS A 424 28.45 5.21 0.27
CA CYS A 424 27.98 3.92 -0.23
C CYS A 424 28.27 2.82 0.80
N ASN A 425 27.52 1.73 0.73
CA ASN A 425 27.74 0.57 1.58
C ASN A 425 29.16 0.01 1.39
N GLU A 426 29.79 -0.39 2.48
CA GLU A 426 31.16 -0.92 2.49
C GLU A 426 31.18 -2.22 3.30
N GLY A 427 31.30 -3.36 2.61
CA GLY A 427 31.11 -4.68 3.22
C GLY A 427 29.73 -4.79 3.89
N ASN A 428 29.73 -5.09 5.19
CA ASN A 428 28.51 -5.20 6.00
C ASN A 428 27.95 -3.84 6.45
N LYS A 429 28.71 -2.75 6.31
CA LYS A 429 28.25 -1.41 6.73
C LYS A 429 27.19 -0.90 5.76
N LYS A 430 25.96 -0.75 6.25
CA LYS A 430 24.84 -0.15 5.51
C LYS A 430 24.73 1.33 5.85
N HIS A 431 24.61 2.16 4.82
CA HIS A 431 24.45 3.59 4.95
C HIS A 431 23.13 4.01 4.30
N SER A 432 22.20 4.59 5.05
CA SER A 432 20.96 5.18 4.49
C SER A 432 21.24 6.57 3.91
N LEU A 433 20.49 6.96 2.87
CA LEU A 433 20.52 8.33 2.36
C LEU A 433 19.97 9.28 3.43
N LYS A 434 20.68 10.38 3.69
CA LYS A 434 20.23 11.42 4.62
C LYS A 434 20.09 12.74 3.89
N LYS A 435 19.10 13.54 4.25
CA LYS A 435 18.95 14.91 3.72
C LYS A 435 20.08 15.76 4.29
N ILE A 436 20.95 16.26 3.43
CA ILE A 436 22.10 17.09 3.80
C ILE A 436 21.88 18.57 3.50
N LYS A 437 20.90 18.91 2.65
CA LYS A 437 20.57 20.31 2.36
C LYS A 437 19.14 20.46 1.88
N THR A 438 18.50 21.55 2.31
CA THR A 438 17.32 22.13 1.65
C THR A 438 17.77 23.36 0.87
N ILE A 439 17.45 23.40 -0.41
CA ILE A 439 17.60 24.56 -1.29
C ILE A 439 16.20 25.18 -1.42
N THR A 440 16.07 26.45 -1.07
CA THR A 440 14.79 27.20 -1.06
C THR A 440 14.55 28.01 -2.34
N SER A 441 15.44 27.87 -3.33
CA SER A 441 15.29 28.53 -4.63
C SER A 441 15.21 27.48 -5.73
N GLY A 442 14.06 27.40 -6.39
CA GLY A 442 13.84 26.59 -7.59
C GLY A 442 14.75 26.94 -8.77
N LYS A 443 15.35 28.14 -8.75
CA LYS A 443 16.34 28.59 -9.73
C LYS A 443 17.73 28.01 -9.48
N LYS A 444 18.06 27.58 -8.26
CA LYS A 444 19.38 27.06 -7.91
C LYS A 444 19.47 25.57 -8.24
N THR A 445 20.25 25.25 -9.26
CA THR A 445 20.35 23.91 -9.86
C THR A 445 21.69 23.20 -9.61
N THR A 446 22.46 23.70 -8.65
CA THR A 446 23.76 23.13 -8.28
C THR A 446 23.96 23.11 -6.77
N TYR A 447 24.73 22.14 -6.31
CA TYR A 447 25.16 22.02 -4.92
C TYR A 447 26.57 21.41 -4.85
N ILE A 448 27.40 21.88 -3.91
CA ILE A 448 28.74 21.33 -3.67
C ILE A 448 28.74 20.71 -2.28
N HIS A 449 28.88 19.38 -2.23
CA HIS A 449 29.12 18.64 -1.00
C HIS A 449 30.63 18.65 -0.72
N LYS A 450 31.06 19.32 0.35
CA LYS A 450 32.48 19.45 0.75
C LYS A 450 32.82 18.49 1.90
N GLY A 451 34.11 18.38 2.24
CA GLY A 451 34.57 17.60 3.39
C GLY A 451 34.50 16.09 3.18
N LEU A 452 34.55 15.63 1.92
CA LEU A 452 34.45 14.23 1.60
C LEU A 452 35.81 13.55 1.72
N LYS A 453 35.82 12.31 2.22
CA LYS A 453 37.01 11.45 2.18
C LYS A 453 37.43 11.19 0.72
N LYS A 454 38.75 11.22 0.44
CA LYS A 454 39.35 10.84 -0.85
C LYS A 454 39.08 9.37 -1.18
N ALA A 455 39.07 9.03 -2.46
CA ALA A 455 38.87 7.67 -2.97
C ALA A 455 37.69 6.91 -2.33
N THR A 456 36.63 7.62 -1.95
CA THR A 456 35.48 7.07 -1.23
C THR A 456 34.22 7.22 -2.07
N TRP A 457 33.37 6.19 -2.03
CA TRP A 457 32.10 6.17 -2.73
C TRP A 457 30.98 6.82 -1.93
N TYR A 458 30.23 7.69 -2.59
CA TYR A 458 29.04 8.33 -2.05
C TYR A 458 27.85 8.14 -2.99
N LYS A 459 26.66 8.04 -2.41
CA LYS A 459 25.40 8.04 -3.12
C LYS A 459 24.62 9.33 -2.91
N TYR A 460 23.88 9.74 -3.92
CA TYR A 460 23.17 11.02 -3.98
C TYR A 460 21.77 10.86 -4.58
N ARG A 461 20.82 11.67 -4.11
CA ARG A 461 19.51 11.88 -4.71
C ARG A 461 19.13 13.35 -4.58
N VAL A 462 18.46 13.90 -5.58
CA VAL A 462 17.86 15.23 -5.53
C VAL A 462 16.36 15.11 -5.76
N ASP A 463 15.58 15.75 -4.90
CA ASP A 463 14.13 15.78 -4.99
C ASP A 463 13.70 17.23 -5.22
N ALA A 464 12.87 17.49 -6.23
CA ALA A 464 12.26 18.80 -6.44
C ALA A 464 10.94 18.88 -5.67
N TYR A 465 10.72 19.99 -4.97
CA TYR A 465 9.49 20.23 -4.22
C TYR A 465 8.83 21.54 -4.63
N HIS A 466 7.52 21.59 -4.46
CA HIS A 466 6.71 22.81 -4.46
C HIS A 466 6.12 23.05 -3.08
N ILE A 467 5.58 24.24 -2.84
CA ILE A 467 4.95 24.62 -1.59
C ILE A 467 3.44 24.63 -1.79
N VAL A 468 2.75 23.72 -1.08
CA VAL A 468 1.30 23.62 -1.07
C VAL A 468 0.85 23.85 0.37
N LYS A 469 0.04 24.90 0.61
CA LYS A 469 -0.48 25.25 1.94
C LYS A 469 0.63 25.33 3.03
N GLY A 470 1.78 25.91 2.67
CA GLY A 470 2.95 26.05 3.56
C GLY A 470 3.79 24.77 3.75
N LYS A 471 3.36 23.62 3.22
CA LYS A 471 4.10 22.34 3.27
C LYS A 471 4.93 22.15 2.00
N LYS A 472 6.14 21.59 2.15
CA LYS A 472 7.03 21.27 1.03
C LYS A 472 6.71 19.86 0.52
N GLU A 473 6.02 19.78 -0.60
CA GLU A 473 5.60 18.53 -1.22
C GLU A 473 6.52 18.19 -2.39
N VAL A 474 7.02 16.95 -2.41
CA VAL A 474 7.93 16.49 -3.46
C VAL A 474 7.12 15.96 -4.63
N PHE A 475 7.41 16.45 -5.83
CA PHE A 475 6.68 16.06 -7.05
C PHE A 475 7.59 15.42 -8.11
N GLU A 476 8.91 15.47 -7.95
CA GLU A 476 9.85 14.88 -8.91
C GLU A 476 11.14 14.43 -8.20
N HIS A 477 11.68 13.28 -8.61
CA HIS A 477 12.87 12.66 -8.01
C HIS A 477 13.93 12.35 -9.06
N SER A 478 15.20 12.60 -8.73
CA SER A 478 16.30 12.10 -9.55
C SER A 478 16.52 10.60 -9.34
N LEU A 479 17.19 9.94 -10.29
CA LEU A 479 17.83 8.65 -10.02
C LEU A 479 18.77 8.76 -8.81
N GLN A 480 18.88 7.67 -8.03
CA GLN A 480 19.95 7.55 -7.04
C GLN A 480 21.26 7.27 -7.77
N LEU A 481 22.24 8.16 -7.60
CA LEU A 481 23.53 8.09 -8.29
C LEU A 481 24.67 7.81 -7.31
N HIS A 482 25.71 7.15 -7.79
CA HIS A 482 26.91 6.76 -7.07
C HIS A 482 28.15 7.42 -7.68
N SER A 483 28.98 8.03 -6.85
CA SER A 483 30.18 8.73 -7.30
C SER A 483 31.36 8.51 -6.35
N LEU A 484 32.49 8.14 -6.93
CA LEU A 484 33.80 8.01 -6.29
C LEU A 484 34.49 9.37 -6.23
N THR A 485 34.89 9.83 -5.05
CA THR A 485 35.76 11.00 -4.94
C THR A 485 37.14 10.74 -5.53
N GLY A 486 37.84 11.80 -5.95
CA GLY A 486 39.18 11.71 -6.52
C GLY A 486 40.19 11.11 -5.56
N GLY A 487 41.32 10.63 -6.10
CA GLY A 487 42.43 10.05 -5.34
C GLY A 487 42.65 8.55 -5.53
N SER A 488 41.71 7.83 -6.16
CA SER A 488 41.92 6.41 -6.45
C SER A 488 42.89 6.19 -7.61
N LYS A 489 43.91 5.35 -7.40
CA LYS A 489 44.87 4.94 -8.45
C LYS A 489 44.23 3.97 -9.46
N LYS A 490 43.32 3.10 -9.00
CA LYS A 490 42.72 2.00 -9.78
C LYS A 490 41.35 2.34 -10.37
N TYR A 491 40.49 3.01 -9.60
CA TYR A 491 39.09 3.20 -9.95
C TYR A 491 38.78 4.65 -10.32
N ALA A 492 37.80 4.85 -11.20
CA ALA A 492 37.28 6.17 -11.52
C ALA A 492 35.79 6.12 -11.86
N ASN A 493 35.14 7.29 -11.77
CA ASN A 493 33.80 7.45 -12.30
C ASN A 493 33.82 7.37 -13.84
N PRO A 494 32.74 6.90 -14.47
CA PRO A 494 32.50 7.05 -15.89
C PRO A 494 32.73 8.49 -16.36
N ALA A 495 33.52 8.65 -17.42
CA ALA A 495 33.82 9.94 -18.04
C ALA A 495 32.81 10.26 -19.15
N LYS A 496 32.37 9.24 -19.89
CA LYS A 496 31.42 9.37 -21.00
C LYS A 496 30.61 8.08 -21.15
N VAL A 497 29.44 8.17 -21.76
CA VAL A 497 28.74 7.02 -22.34
C VAL A 497 28.58 7.26 -23.83
N LYS A 498 29.06 6.32 -24.64
CA LYS A 498 28.95 6.35 -26.10
C LYS A 498 27.76 5.49 -26.49
N VAL A 499 26.72 6.12 -27.02
CA VAL A 499 25.57 5.41 -27.60
C VAL A 499 25.82 5.22 -29.09
N THR A 500 25.67 3.98 -29.57
CA THR A 500 25.98 3.61 -30.97
C THR A 500 25.03 4.29 -31.94
N LYS A 501 23.72 4.23 -31.69
CA LYS A 501 22.69 4.84 -32.54
C LYS A 501 21.93 5.91 -31.77
N LYS A 502 22.23 7.18 -32.08
CA LYS A 502 21.64 8.35 -31.39
C LYS A 502 20.22 8.68 -31.86
N ASN A 503 19.85 8.26 -33.06
CA ASN A 503 18.51 8.47 -33.64
C ASN A 503 17.95 7.12 -34.06
N VAL A 504 16.81 6.74 -33.50
CA VAL A 504 16.13 5.47 -33.78
C VAL A 504 14.75 5.81 -34.33
N THR A 505 14.37 5.20 -35.46
CA THR A 505 13.00 5.26 -35.96
C THR A 505 12.37 3.88 -35.83
N LEU A 506 11.18 3.80 -35.25
CA LEU A 506 10.43 2.56 -35.08
C LEU A 506 8.99 2.75 -35.55
N LYS A 507 8.37 1.70 -36.08
CA LYS A 507 6.90 1.65 -36.19
C LYS A 507 6.30 1.32 -34.82
N LYS A 508 5.07 1.79 -34.54
CA LYS A 508 4.31 1.41 -33.33
C LYS A 508 4.37 -0.12 -33.09
N GLY A 509 4.54 -0.53 -31.84
CA GLY A 509 4.64 -1.95 -31.43
C GLY A 509 6.01 -2.60 -31.65
N ARG A 510 6.91 -2.03 -32.48
CA ARG A 510 8.25 -2.58 -32.69
C ARG A 510 9.19 -2.25 -31.54
N SER A 511 10.19 -3.11 -31.36
CA SER A 511 11.19 -2.98 -30.30
C SER A 511 12.60 -3.04 -30.86
N THR A 512 13.56 -2.39 -30.19
CA THR A 512 14.99 -2.49 -30.49
C THR A 512 15.82 -2.28 -29.22
N ARG A 513 17.07 -2.73 -29.19
CA ARG A 513 17.95 -2.55 -28.02
C ARG A 513 18.89 -1.37 -28.21
N ILE A 514 18.98 -0.52 -27.18
CA ILE A 514 20.02 0.51 -27.10
C ILE A 514 21.38 -0.17 -26.89
N GLN A 515 22.30 0.08 -27.80
CA GLN A 515 23.70 -0.27 -27.63
C GLN A 515 24.46 0.95 -27.10
N ALA A 516 25.00 0.84 -25.89
CA ALA A 516 25.75 1.91 -25.25
C ALA A 516 26.95 1.36 -24.48
N ASN A 517 28.10 2.04 -24.62
CA ASN A 517 29.35 1.68 -23.99
C ASN A 517 29.80 2.77 -23.02
N VAL A 518 30.20 2.37 -21.83
CA VAL A 518 30.75 3.28 -20.81
C VAL A 518 32.24 3.49 -21.06
N ILE A 519 32.67 4.74 -21.13
CA ILE A 519 34.07 5.13 -21.34
C ILE A 519 34.60 5.70 -20.02
N LEU A 520 35.74 5.15 -19.60
CA LEU A 520 36.45 5.55 -18.39
C LEU A 520 37.69 6.39 -18.73
N PRO A 521 38.22 7.17 -17.77
CA PRO A 521 39.53 7.80 -17.93
C PRO A 521 40.61 6.76 -18.24
N LYS A 522 41.62 7.16 -19.04
CA LYS A 522 42.72 6.28 -19.47
C LYS A 522 43.38 5.60 -18.26
N GLY A 523 43.56 4.28 -18.34
CA GLY A 523 44.20 3.47 -17.29
C GLY A 523 43.34 3.24 -16.03
N LYS A 524 42.07 3.65 -16.01
CA LYS A 524 41.16 3.44 -14.86
C LYS A 524 40.17 2.32 -15.12
N LYS A 525 39.76 1.65 -14.05
CA LYS A 525 38.66 0.68 -14.02
C LYS A 525 37.41 1.31 -13.40
N THR A 526 36.24 0.81 -13.76
CA THR A 526 35.00 1.13 -13.04
C THR A 526 34.83 0.13 -11.89
N GLN A 527 34.30 0.60 -10.76
CA GLN A 527 33.79 -0.26 -9.70
C GLN A 527 32.30 0.06 -9.58
N TRP A 528 31.47 -0.94 -9.87
CA TRP A 528 30.03 -0.79 -9.85
C TRP A 528 29.51 -0.93 -8.42
N HIS A 529 28.74 0.06 -7.98
CA HIS A 529 28.06 0.05 -6.68
C HIS A 529 26.64 -0.54 -6.74
N THR A 530 26.17 -0.83 -7.95
CA THR A 530 24.87 -1.40 -8.28
C THR A 530 25.08 -2.58 -9.21
N ALA A 531 24.18 -3.57 -9.20
CA ALA A 531 24.22 -4.69 -10.13
C ALA A 531 24.02 -4.24 -11.60
N GLN A 532 23.29 -3.14 -11.81
CA GLN A 532 23.05 -2.52 -13.11
C GLN A 532 24.10 -1.44 -13.40
N GLN A 533 24.74 -1.51 -14.58
CA GLN A 533 25.80 -0.58 -15.01
C GLN A 533 25.27 0.70 -15.69
N LEU A 534 24.09 0.61 -16.28
CA LEU A 534 23.39 1.70 -16.98
C LEU A 534 21.94 1.74 -16.50
N CYS A 535 21.42 2.94 -16.33
CA CYS A 535 20.01 3.22 -16.08
C CYS A 535 19.43 4.02 -17.25
N TYR A 536 18.11 4.02 -17.40
CA TYR A 536 17.45 4.70 -18.51
C TYR A 536 16.33 5.62 -18.00
N MET A 537 16.24 6.82 -18.57
CA MET A 537 15.14 7.75 -18.32
C MET A 537 14.51 8.15 -19.67
N VAL A 538 13.19 8.23 -19.74
CA VAL A 538 12.46 8.57 -20.98
C VAL A 538 11.74 9.90 -20.81
N SER A 539 11.90 10.81 -21.76
CA SER A 539 11.26 12.14 -21.72
C SER A 539 9.75 12.09 -21.88
N ASP A 540 9.26 11.08 -22.59
CA ASP A 540 7.86 10.85 -22.86
C ASP A 540 7.59 9.34 -22.91
N LYS A 541 6.98 8.82 -21.84
CA LYS A 541 6.69 7.40 -21.67
C LYS A 541 5.46 6.94 -22.46
N THR A 542 4.69 7.87 -23.01
CA THR A 542 3.53 7.59 -23.90
C THR A 542 4.02 7.21 -25.30
N VAL A 543 5.12 7.82 -25.76
CA VAL A 543 5.71 7.55 -27.09
C VAL A 543 6.59 6.30 -27.08
N VAL A 544 7.44 6.11 -26.06
CA VAL A 544 8.29 4.89 -25.92
C VAL A 544 8.44 4.43 -24.48
N SER A 545 8.66 3.13 -24.27
CA SER A 545 9.21 2.60 -23.01
C SER A 545 10.62 2.02 -23.21
N VAL A 546 11.36 1.88 -22.11
CA VAL A 546 12.68 1.26 -22.09
C VAL A 546 12.81 0.33 -20.88
N SER A 547 13.25 -0.91 -21.09
CA SER A 547 13.49 -1.87 -20.02
C SER A 547 14.84 -1.65 -19.33
N GLU A 548 15.06 -2.29 -18.19
CA GLU A 548 16.36 -2.30 -17.49
C GLU A 548 17.52 -2.84 -18.34
N LYS A 549 17.20 -3.69 -19.33
CA LYS A 549 18.17 -4.24 -20.31
C LYS A 549 18.36 -3.32 -21.53
N GLY A 550 17.80 -2.12 -21.51
CA GLY A 550 17.89 -1.14 -22.59
C GLY A 550 17.06 -1.48 -23.83
N ILE A 551 16.02 -2.30 -23.70
CA ILE A 551 15.12 -2.62 -24.82
C ILE A 551 14.06 -1.52 -24.91
N ILE A 552 14.07 -0.78 -26.02
CA ILE A 552 13.08 0.23 -26.38
C ILE A 552 11.88 -0.48 -26.98
N ARG A 553 10.67 -0.10 -26.59
CA ARG A 553 9.42 -0.45 -27.26
C ARG A 553 8.68 0.82 -27.68
N ALA A 554 8.33 0.89 -28.97
CA ALA A 554 7.55 1.99 -29.54
C ALA A 554 6.07 1.83 -29.21
N LYS A 555 5.43 2.89 -28.70
CA LYS A 555 4.05 2.86 -28.21
C LYS A 555 3.12 3.76 -29.01
N LYS A 556 3.42 5.05 -29.10
CA LYS A 556 2.57 6.05 -29.77
C LYS A 556 3.39 6.84 -30.78
N LYS A 557 2.77 7.23 -31.90
CA LYS A 557 3.40 8.13 -32.90
C LYS A 557 3.85 9.40 -32.18
N GLY A 558 5.09 9.80 -32.41
CA GLY A 558 5.69 10.91 -31.68
C GLY A 558 7.19 10.81 -31.60
N THR A 559 7.81 11.72 -30.84
CA THR A 559 9.25 11.72 -30.62
C THR A 559 9.55 11.79 -29.13
N ALA A 560 10.35 10.85 -28.64
CA ALA A 560 10.83 10.82 -27.25
C ALA A 560 12.36 10.77 -27.20
N THR A 561 12.93 11.31 -26.13
CA THR A 561 14.36 11.18 -25.82
C THR A 561 14.55 10.20 -24.69
N ILE A 562 15.40 9.19 -24.92
CA ILE A 562 15.89 8.28 -23.88
C ILE A 562 17.28 8.74 -23.45
N TYR A 563 17.45 9.00 -22.16
CA TYR A 563 18.73 9.26 -21.53
C TYR A 563 19.31 7.94 -21.03
N VAL A 564 20.48 7.58 -21.54
CA VAL A 564 21.27 6.44 -21.04
C VAL A 564 22.23 6.97 -20.00
N VAL A 565 22.06 6.58 -18.74
CA VAL A 565 22.68 7.22 -17.58
C VAL A 565 23.63 6.25 -16.87
N THR A 566 24.86 6.68 -16.61
CA THR A 566 25.84 5.91 -15.82
C THR A 566 25.66 6.16 -14.32
N GLN A 567 26.34 5.37 -13.48
CA GLN A 567 26.24 5.48 -12.02
C GLN A 567 26.45 6.89 -11.47
N ASN A 568 27.30 7.74 -12.07
CA ASN A 568 27.53 9.12 -11.62
C ASN A 568 26.71 10.19 -12.38
N GLY A 569 25.75 9.78 -13.22
CA GLY A 569 24.87 10.68 -13.96
C GLY A 569 25.45 11.23 -15.26
N VAL A 570 26.61 10.72 -15.70
CA VAL A 570 27.08 10.96 -17.07
C VAL A 570 26.12 10.25 -18.02
N ARG A 571 25.72 10.93 -19.09
CA ARG A 571 24.60 10.46 -19.91
C ARG A 571 24.77 10.69 -21.39
N GLY A 572 24.20 9.77 -22.16
CA GLY A 572 24.00 9.84 -23.59
C GLY A 572 22.53 10.05 -23.89
N LYS A 573 22.22 10.54 -25.09
CA LYS A 573 20.84 10.73 -25.55
C LYS A 573 20.58 9.85 -26.76
N VAL A 574 19.40 9.25 -26.79
CA VAL A 574 18.82 8.56 -27.95
C VAL A 574 17.49 9.21 -28.25
N THR A 575 17.36 9.84 -29.39
CA THR A 575 16.06 10.30 -29.89
C THR A 575 15.38 9.14 -30.59
N VAL A 576 14.15 8.82 -30.18
CA VAL A 576 13.32 7.79 -30.79
C VAL A 576 12.12 8.46 -31.43
N LYS A 577 12.02 8.33 -32.76
CA LYS A 577 10.85 8.74 -33.53
C LYS A 577 10.00 7.50 -33.78
N VAL A 578 8.76 7.53 -33.32
CA VAL A 578 7.78 6.50 -33.64
C VAL A 578 6.95 7.00 -34.80
N LYS A 579 6.98 6.26 -35.91
CA LYS A 579 6.19 6.51 -37.10
C LYS A 579 4.87 5.75 -37.04
#